data_AF-F6IE24-F1
#
_entry.id   AF-F6IE24-F1
#
_cell.length_a   1.000
_cell.length_b   1.000
_cell.length_c   1.000
_cell.angle_alpha   90.00
_cell.angle_beta   90.00
_cell.angle_gamma   90.00
#
_symmetry.space_group_name_H-M   'P 1'
#
loop_
_entity.id
_entity.type
_entity.pdbx_description
1 polymer ?
#
loop_
_entity_poly.entity_id
_entity_poly.type
_entity_poly.pdbx_seq_one_letter_code
_entity_poly.pdbx_strand_id
1 'polypeptide(L)'
;MPVTIAQAQPAGKPSTVTGLTGMWFLEQDDFETPVEPPYRPEARAMVEEREAQENAGKVIDDETRACEPIGLPGIMLSEFPLEILETPGRITIISEMSPLVRTVYLNRKKATEGLPPMYNGYSMGHWEGETLVIETDNFNDTGFPFRFGNAVHSATTTMTERISLSEDGQMLVDEMTLRDPRYLTDSYKIVRHYKRLPEDSELWESPCMVGWKDDPTAL
;
A
#
# COMPACT_ATOMS: atom_id res chain seq x y z
N MET A 1 13.73 -17.63 16.46
CA MET A 1 13.93 -18.70 15.46
C MET A 1 14.88 -18.19 14.40
N PRO A 2 15.72 -19.02 13.74
CA PRO A 2 16.61 -18.54 12.69
C PRO A 2 15.81 -18.10 11.45
N VAL A 3 16.13 -16.91 10.90
CA VAL A 3 15.53 -16.42 9.65
C VAL A 3 16.15 -17.16 8.48
N THR A 4 15.32 -17.71 7.59
CA THR A 4 15.80 -18.44 6.40
C THR A 4 15.53 -17.63 5.14
N ILE A 5 16.58 -17.07 4.54
CA ILE A 5 16.51 -16.22 3.35
C ILE A 5 16.05 -17.02 2.13
N ALA A 6 15.03 -16.51 1.44
CA ALA A 6 14.56 -17.09 0.19
C ALA A 6 15.51 -16.83 -1.00
N GLN A 7 15.67 -17.83 -1.86
CA GLN A 7 16.49 -17.75 -3.08
C GLN A 7 15.69 -17.18 -4.26
N ALA A 8 16.31 -16.28 -5.03
CA ALA A 8 15.77 -15.71 -6.25
C ALA A 8 16.11 -16.56 -7.49
N GLN A 9 15.27 -16.49 -8.53
CA GLN A 9 15.42 -17.20 -9.79
C GLN A 9 15.61 -16.20 -10.96
N PRO A 10 16.37 -16.54 -12.02
CA PRO A 10 16.76 -15.58 -13.06
C PRO A 10 15.67 -15.26 -14.09
N ALA A 11 14.38 -15.36 -13.75
CA ALA A 11 13.31 -14.95 -14.66
C ALA A 11 13.30 -13.42 -14.76
N GLY A 12 13.99 -12.88 -15.78
CA GLY A 12 14.04 -11.44 -16.01
C GLY A 12 12.66 -10.87 -16.36
N LYS A 13 12.45 -9.60 -16.02
CA LYS A 13 11.36 -8.78 -16.55
C LYS A 13 11.32 -8.94 -18.09
N PRO A 14 10.15 -9.12 -18.71
CA PRO A 14 10.05 -9.10 -20.17
C PRO A 14 10.66 -7.81 -20.71
N SER A 15 11.50 -7.91 -21.75
CA SER A 15 12.18 -6.75 -22.36
C SER A 15 11.22 -5.73 -22.98
N THR A 16 9.93 -6.07 -23.08
CA THR A 16 8.85 -5.26 -23.67
C THR A 16 8.18 -4.32 -22.67
N VAL A 17 8.34 -4.52 -21.36
CA VAL A 17 7.67 -3.67 -20.36
C VAL A 17 8.49 -2.40 -20.11
N THR A 18 8.05 -1.27 -20.67
CA THR A 18 8.48 0.08 -20.31
C THR A 18 8.26 0.32 -18.81
N GLY A 19 9.20 1.01 -18.16
CA GLY A 19 9.35 0.96 -16.70
C GLY A 19 8.17 1.47 -15.87
N LEU A 20 7.83 0.75 -14.81
CA LEU A 20 7.14 1.26 -13.61
C LEU A 20 7.99 2.32 -12.91
N THR A 21 9.30 2.37 -13.17
CA THR A 21 10.18 3.38 -12.58
C THR A 21 9.66 4.79 -12.84
N GLY A 22 9.53 5.58 -11.77
CA GLY A 22 9.08 6.96 -11.81
C GLY A 22 8.21 7.33 -10.63
N MET A 23 7.73 8.57 -10.68
CA MET A 23 6.82 9.16 -9.70
C MET A 23 5.37 8.99 -10.17
N TRP A 24 4.50 8.59 -9.25
CA TRP A 24 3.11 8.24 -9.50
C TRP A 24 2.21 8.93 -8.48
N PHE A 25 1.14 9.57 -8.95
CA PHE A 25 0.19 10.27 -8.11
C PHE A 25 -1.19 9.62 -8.21
N LEU A 26 -1.81 9.33 -7.07
CA LEU A 26 -3.13 8.70 -7.06
C LEU A 26 -4.18 9.65 -7.65
N GLU A 27 -5.03 9.14 -8.55
CA GLU A 27 -6.13 9.92 -9.09
C GLU A 27 -7.14 10.26 -7.98
N GLN A 28 -7.61 11.53 -7.96
CA GLN A 28 -8.45 12.07 -6.90
C GLN A 28 -9.76 11.29 -6.71
N ASP A 29 -10.41 10.90 -7.82
CA ASP A 29 -11.68 10.16 -7.77
C ASP A 29 -11.55 8.82 -7.02
N ASP A 30 -10.42 8.14 -7.19
CA ASP A 30 -10.16 6.86 -6.51
C ASP A 30 -9.96 7.03 -5.00
N PHE A 31 -9.43 8.18 -4.58
CA PHE A 31 -9.29 8.54 -3.18
C PHE A 31 -10.63 8.92 -2.54
N GLU A 32 -11.42 9.75 -3.22
CA GLU A 32 -12.66 10.31 -2.69
C GLU A 32 -13.83 9.32 -2.66
N THR A 33 -13.77 8.26 -3.47
CA THR A 33 -14.85 7.26 -3.59
C THR A 33 -14.40 5.85 -3.18
N PRO A 34 -14.06 5.63 -1.89
CA PRO A 34 -13.67 4.30 -1.43
C PRO A 34 -14.83 3.32 -1.57
N VAL A 35 -14.51 2.11 -2.04
CA VAL A 35 -15.48 1.01 -2.10
C VAL A 35 -15.72 0.51 -0.69
N GLU A 36 -16.98 0.30 -0.30
CA GLU A 36 -17.28 -0.23 1.03
C GLU A 36 -16.84 -1.71 1.13
N PRO A 37 -16.00 -2.09 2.10
CA PRO A 37 -15.59 -3.48 2.28
C PRO A 37 -16.72 -4.35 2.82
N PRO A 38 -16.67 -5.66 2.55
CA PRO A 38 -17.60 -6.64 3.13
C PRO A 38 -17.24 -6.94 4.60
N TYR A 39 -17.25 -5.90 5.45
CA TYR A 39 -16.91 -5.99 6.86
C TYR A 39 -17.77 -7.00 7.62
N ARG A 40 -17.14 -7.72 8.54
CA ARG A 40 -17.82 -8.43 9.61
C ARG A 40 -18.47 -7.43 10.58
N PRO A 41 -19.51 -7.82 11.33
CA PRO A 41 -20.19 -6.92 12.27
C PRO A 41 -19.24 -6.24 13.27
N GLU A 42 -18.27 -6.98 13.80
CA GLU A 42 -17.25 -6.46 14.71
C GLU A 42 -16.35 -5.41 14.06
N ALA A 43 -15.92 -5.64 12.81
CA ALA A 43 -15.08 -4.69 12.07
C ALA A 43 -15.88 -3.42 11.71
N ARG A 44 -17.15 -3.59 11.32
CA ARG A 44 -18.06 -2.48 11.05
C ARG A 44 -18.25 -1.59 12.28
N ALA A 45 -18.45 -2.20 13.46
CA ALA A 45 -18.57 -1.44 14.71
C ALA A 45 -17.29 -0.64 15.04
N MET A 46 -16.10 -1.18 14.77
CA MET A 46 -14.83 -0.47 14.96
C MET A 46 -14.72 0.74 14.03
N VAL A 47 -15.13 0.61 12.77
CA VAL A 47 -15.15 1.70 11.78
C VAL A 47 -16.14 2.79 12.19
N GLU A 48 -17.38 2.40 12.53
CA GLU A 48 -18.41 3.34 12.99
C GLU A 48 -17.99 4.09 14.27
N GLU A 49 -17.30 3.41 15.20
CA GLU A 49 -16.76 4.06 16.39
C GLU A 49 -15.67 5.08 16.03
N ARG A 50 -14.73 4.73 15.15
CA ARG A 50 -13.69 5.65 14.66
C ARG A 50 -14.33 6.87 13.99
N GLU A 51 -15.25 6.67 13.05
CA GLU A 51 -15.94 7.78 12.37
C GLU A 51 -16.71 8.67 13.35
N ALA A 52 -17.42 8.09 14.33
CA ALA A 52 -18.14 8.85 15.34
C ALA A 52 -17.20 9.71 16.20
N GLN A 53 -16.02 9.18 16.55
CA GLN A 53 -15.00 9.91 17.28
C GLN A 53 -14.38 11.04 16.44
N GLU A 54 -14.07 10.81 15.15
CA GLU A 54 -13.56 11.82 14.23
C GLU A 54 -14.57 12.97 14.04
N ASN A 55 -15.84 12.62 13.81
CA ASN A 55 -16.95 13.58 13.68
C ASN A 55 -17.18 14.39 14.95
N ALA A 56 -16.90 13.82 16.12
CA ALA A 56 -16.93 14.51 17.41
C ALA A 56 -15.73 15.46 17.62
N GLY A 57 -14.86 15.61 16.62
CA GLY A 57 -13.65 16.45 16.70
C GLY A 57 -12.57 15.86 17.61
N LYS A 58 -12.67 14.59 17.99
CA LYS A 58 -11.57 13.89 18.64
C LYS A 58 -10.54 13.60 17.56
N VAL A 59 -9.34 14.13 17.73
CA VAL A 59 -8.20 13.72 16.91
C VAL A 59 -7.81 12.31 17.35
N ILE A 60 -8.31 11.29 16.66
CA ILE A 60 -7.94 9.88 16.86
C ILE A 60 -6.65 9.58 16.09
N ASP A 61 -5.71 10.51 16.13
CA ASP A 61 -4.43 10.30 15.46
C ASP A 61 -3.44 9.68 16.45
N ASP A 62 -3.85 8.59 17.11
CA ASP A 62 -2.96 7.86 18.01
C ASP A 62 -1.83 7.19 17.23
N GLU A 63 -2.07 6.79 15.98
CA GLU A 63 -1.08 6.15 15.10
C GLU A 63 0.06 7.11 14.72
N THR A 64 -0.26 8.33 14.24
CA THR A 64 0.78 9.34 13.98
C THR A 64 1.45 9.82 15.28
N ARG A 65 0.69 9.98 16.37
CA ARG A 65 1.25 10.38 17.68
C ARG A 65 2.20 9.35 18.26
N ALA A 66 2.03 8.07 17.91
CA ALA A 66 2.90 6.96 18.30
C ALA A 66 4.06 6.72 17.31
N CYS A 67 4.22 7.57 16.28
CA CYS A 67 5.17 7.36 15.20
C CYS A 67 5.00 5.99 14.51
N GLU A 68 3.76 5.47 14.47
CA GLU A 68 3.46 4.20 13.81
C GLU A 68 3.37 4.41 12.30
N PRO A 69 4.11 3.62 11.50
CA PRO A 69 4.02 3.69 10.06
C PRO A 69 2.64 3.28 9.55
N ILE A 70 2.19 3.94 8.49
CA ILE A 70 0.90 3.68 7.85
C ILE A 70 0.80 2.25 7.31
N GLY A 71 1.87 1.70 6.74
CA GLY A 71 1.84 0.31 6.26
C GLY A 71 0.97 0.08 5.02
N LEU A 72 0.80 -1.19 4.65
CA LEU A 72 -0.06 -1.60 3.53
C LEU A 72 -1.45 -2.04 4.00
N PRO A 73 -2.50 -1.87 3.18
CA PRO A 73 -2.49 -1.17 1.90
C PRO A 73 -2.49 0.36 2.04
N GLY A 74 -2.44 0.92 3.26
CA GLY A 74 -2.56 2.36 3.50
C GLY A 74 -1.69 3.25 2.63
N ILE A 75 -0.40 2.92 2.44
CA ILE A 75 0.51 3.68 1.55
C ILE A 75 0.10 3.64 0.07
N MET A 76 -0.62 2.61 -0.37
CA MET A 76 -1.15 2.52 -1.74
C MET A 76 -2.49 3.26 -1.84
N LEU A 77 -3.24 3.39 -0.75
CA LEU A 77 -4.57 4.01 -0.75
C LEU A 77 -4.56 5.50 -0.44
N SER A 78 -3.39 6.08 -0.19
CA SER A 78 -3.25 7.49 0.16
C SER A 78 -3.13 8.40 -1.05
N GLU A 79 -3.53 9.66 -0.86
CA GLU A 79 -3.43 10.74 -1.85
C GLU A 79 -1.98 11.22 -2.14
N PHE A 80 -0.98 10.71 -1.43
CA PHE A 80 0.41 11.14 -1.57
C PHE A 80 1.16 10.40 -2.70
N PRO A 81 2.10 11.07 -3.38
CA PRO A 81 2.92 10.46 -4.42
C PRO A 81 3.68 9.20 -3.97
N LEU A 82 3.89 8.30 -4.93
CA LEU A 82 4.74 7.13 -4.83
C LEU A 82 5.91 7.23 -5.80
N GLU A 83 7.12 7.01 -5.32
CA GLU A 83 8.27 6.71 -6.18
C GLU A 83 8.42 5.20 -6.31
N ILE A 84 8.39 4.70 -7.54
CA ILE A 84 8.67 3.30 -7.84
C ILE A 84 10.05 3.22 -8.47
N LEU A 85 10.89 2.32 -7.95
CA LEU A 85 12.23 2.06 -8.47
C LEU A 85 12.35 0.57 -8.81
N GLU A 86 12.47 0.27 -10.10
CA GLU A 86 12.77 -1.07 -10.56
C GLU A 86 14.28 -1.32 -10.58
N THR A 87 14.71 -2.39 -9.92
CA THR A 87 16.10 -2.85 -9.96
C THR A 87 16.14 -4.36 -10.22
N PRO A 88 17.28 -4.93 -10.63
CA PRO A 88 17.37 -6.37 -10.83
C PRO A 88 16.94 -7.16 -9.58
N GLY A 89 15.86 -7.92 -9.72
CA GLY A 89 15.35 -8.82 -8.68
C GLY A 89 14.46 -8.19 -7.60
N ARG A 90 14.16 -6.88 -7.66
CA ARG A 90 13.20 -6.25 -6.74
C ARG A 90 12.59 -4.97 -7.31
N ILE A 91 11.41 -4.63 -6.81
CA ILE A 91 10.78 -3.32 -7.00
C ILE A 91 10.71 -2.65 -5.64
N THR A 92 11.15 -1.41 -5.57
CA THR A 92 11.09 -0.59 -4.36
C THR A 92 9.99 0.43 -4.56
N ILE A 93 9.10 0.57 -3.58
CA ILE A 93 8.04 1.57 -3.56
C ILE A 93 8.27 2.45 -2.34
N ILE A 94 8.41 3.75 -2.58
CA ILE A 94 8.63 4.78 -1.56
C ILE A 94 7.40 5.69 -1.59
N SER A 95 6.82 5.96 -0.43
CA SER A 95 5.66 6.85 -0.28
C SER A 95 6.09 8.09 0.48
N GLU A 96 5.65 9.28 0.03
CA GLU A 96 5.95 10.53 0.75
C GLU A 96 5.42 10.57 2.18
N MET A 97 4.35 9.81 2.45
CA MET A 97 3.66 9.80 3.73
C MET A 97 4.20 8.73 4.71
N SER A 98 5.13 7.86 4.27
CA SER A 98 5.63 6.77 5.11
C SER A 98 7.15 6.76 5.21
N PRO A 99 7.70 6.68 6.43
CA PRO A 99 9.15 6.49 6.60
C PRO A 99 9.59 5.06 6.23
N LEU A 100 8.65 4.13 5.99
CA LEU A 100 8.96 2.76 5.64
C LEU A 100 8.91 2.53 4.14
N VAL A 101 10.02 2.04 3.61
CA VAL A 101 10.12 1.58 2.23
C VAL A 101 9.44 0.22 2.07
N ARG A 102 8.60 0.08 1.05
CA ARG A 102 8.06 -1.21 0.63
C ARG A 102 9.01 -1.84 -0.40
N THR A 103 9.35 -3.11 -0.21
CA THR A 103 10.14 -3.89 -1.17
C THR A 103 9.36 -5.09 -1.66
N VAL A 104 9.20 -5.19 -2.97
CA VAL A 104 8.64 -6.36 -3.66
C VAL A 104 9.79 -7.20 -4.18
N TYR A 105 9.96 -8.41 -3.65
CA TYR A 105 11.01 -9.31 -4.10
C TYR A 105 10.57 -10.12 -5.31
N LEU A 106 11.26 -9.94 -6.44
CA LEU A 106 10.89 -10.60 -7.68
C LEU A 106 11.43 -12.03 -7.77
N ASN A 107 10.62 -12.93 -8.32
CA ASN A 107 11.00 -14.29 -8.71
C ASN A 107 11.63 -15.13 -7.60
N ARG A 108 11.15 -14.97 -6.36
CA ARG A 108 11.55 -15.86 -5.26
C ARG A 108 10.72 -17.13 -5.29
N LYS A 109 11.35 -18.27 -4.97
CA LYS A 109 10.65 -19.57 -4.91
C LYS A 109 9.69 -19.70 -3.72
N LYS A 110 9.96 -18.97 -2.64
CA LYS A 110 9.17 -18.96 -1.40
C LYS A 110 9.40 -17.67 -0.63
N ALA A 111 8.54 -17.37 0.32
CA ALA A 111 8.76 -16.29 1.26
C ALA A 111 9.95 -16.57 2.18
N THR A 112 10.53 -15.52 2.74
CA THR A 112 11.56 -15.66 3.78
C THR A 112 10.87 -16.07 5.07
N GLU A 113 11.27 -17.19 5.65
CA GLU A 113 10.61 -17.75 6.83
C GLU A 113 11.19 -17.17 8.14
N GLY A 114 10.34 -17.07 9.16
CA GLY A 114 10.73 -16.63 10.50
C GLY A 114 10.94 -15.12 10.63
N LEU A 115 10.44 -14.32 9.69
CA LEU A 115 10.41 -12.88 9.80
C LEU A 115 9.43 -12.43 10.90
N PRO A 116 9.73 -11.35 11.63
CA PRO A 116 8.72 -10.70 12.45
C PRO A 116 7.62 -10.11 11.55
N PRO A 117 6.38 -9.96 12.06
CA PRO A 117 5.32 -9.22 11.35
C PRO A 117 5.72 -7.77 11.07
N MET A 118 5.28 -7.20 9.94
CA MET A 118 5.69 -5.88 9.45
C MET A 118 4.50 -5.04 8.99
N TYR A 119 4.59 -3.71 9.11
CA TYR A 119 3.56 -2.77 8.63
C TYR A 119 3.29 -2.86 7.12
N ASN A 120 4.35 -3.05 6.30
CA ASN A 120 4.21 -3.27 4.86
C ASN A 120 4.08 -4.76 4.48
N GLY A 121 4.04 -5.66 5.46
CA GLY A 121 4.09 -7.10 5.20
C GLY A 121 5.36 -7.54 4.45
N TYR A 122 5.30 -8.72 3.84
CA TYR A 122 6.32 -9.29 2.98
C TYR A 122 5.79 -9.50 1.57
N SER A 123 6.22 -8.67 0.62
CA SER A 123 5.76 -8.74 -0.78
C SER A 123 6.69 -9.60 -1.65
N MET A 124 6.11 -10.56 -2.36
CA MET A 124 6.74 -11.30 -3.45
C MET A 124 6.04 -11.00 -4.75
N GLY A 125 6.79 -10.85 -5.84
CA GLY A 125 6.19 -10.58 -7.14
C GLY A 125 6.77 -11.40 -8.28
N HIS A 126 5.97 -11.52 -9.34
CA HIS A 126 6.35 -12.10 -10.62
C HIS A 126 5.61 -11.39 -11.76
N TRP A 127 6.14 -11.51 -12.97
CA TRP A 127 5.52 -10.94 -14.16
C TRP A 127 4.64 -11.98 -14.86
N GLU A 128 3.40 -11.61 -15.16
CA GLU A 128 2.47 -12.34 -16.02
C GLU A 128 2.20 -11.52 -17.28
N GLY A 129 2.98 -11.75 -18.33
CA GLY A 129 2.98 -10.85 -19.49
C GLY A 129 3.46 -9.46 -19.07
N GLU A 130 2.62 -8.44 -19.25
CA GLU A 130 2.90 -7.05 -18.88
C GLU A 130 2.36 -6.64 -17.51
N THR A 131 1.72 -7.58 -16.79
CA THR A 131 1.20 -7.36 -15.45
C THR A 131 2.20 -7.84 -14.40
N LEU A 132 2.54 -6.98 -13.45
CA LEU A 132 3.24 -7.37 -12.23
C LEU A 132 2.20 -7.89 -11.24
N VAL A 133 2.30 -9.17 -10.89
CA VAL A 133 1.49 -9.77 -9.83
C VAL A 133 2.29 -9.76 -8.54
N ILE A 134 1.70 -9.27 -7.46
CA ILE A 134 2.33 -9.21 -6.14
C ILE A 134 1.43 -9.93 -5.14
N GLU A 135 2.02 -10.81 -4.34
CA GLU A 135 1.41 -11.41 -3.17
C GLU A 135 2.10 -10.87 -1.93
N THR A 136 1.30 -10.38 -0.98
CA THR A 136 1.80 -9.84 0.29
C THR A 136 1.09 -10.49 1.48
N ASP A 137 1.89 -10.92 2.45
CA ASP A 137 1.45 -11.48 3.73
C ASP A 137 2.31 -10.95 4.89
N ASN A 138 2.29 -11.63 6.06
CA ASN A 138 3.14 -11.31 7.21
C ASN A 138 2.99 -9.85 7.72
N PHE A 139 1.76 -9.35 7.63
CA PHE A 139 1.34 -8.10 8.23
C PHE A 139 1.36 -8.18 9.75
N ASN A 140 1.58 -7.04 10.41
CA ASN A 140 1.40 -6.96 11.85
C ASN A 140 -0.09 -6.84 12.20
N ASP A 141 -0.41 -6.66 13.48
CA ASP A 141 -1.80 -6.53 13.95
C ASP A 141 -2.16 -5.09 14.33
N THR A 142 -1.44 -4.11 13.75
CA THR A 142 -1.59 -2.68 14.04
C THR A 142 -1.95 -1.95 12.75
N GLY A 143 -2.98 -1.11 12.76
CA GLY A 143 -3.38 -0.31 11.58
C GLY A 143 -4.83 -0.49 11.11
N PHE A 144 -5.64 -1.33 11.77
CA PHE A 144 -7.10 -1.34 11.54
C PHE A 144 -7.86 -0.78 12.74
N PRO A 145 -8.82 0.15 12.55
CA PRO A 145 -9.30 0.68 11.27
C PRO A 145 -8.42 1.75 10.62
N PHE A 146 -8.14 1.58 9.32
CA PHE A 146 -7.33 2.52 8.53
C PHE A 146 -8.04 3.85 8.30
N ARG A 147 -7.24 4.92 8.26
CA ARG A 147 -7.69 6.24 7.79
C ARG A 147 -8.02 6.30 6.30
N PHE A 148 -7.30 5.54 5.48
CA PHE A 148 -7.34 5.67 4.03
C PHE A 148 -8.01 4.44 3.38
N GLY A 149 -9.03 4.70 2.56
CA GLY A 149 -9.62 3.69 1.66
C GLY A 149 -10.39 2.55 2.34
N ASN A 150 -10.75 2.68 3.62
CA ASN A 150 -11.51 1.71 4.41
C ASN A 150 -10.93 0.27 4.34
N ALA A 151 -9.62 0.10 4.20
CA ALA A 151 -9.06 -1.25 4.11
C ALA A 151 -8.87 -1.92 5.49
N VAL A 152 -8.46 -3.19 5.48
CA VAL A 152 -8.15 -3.98 6.69
C VAL A 152 -6.66 -4.25 6.83
N HIS A 153 -6.18 -4.29 8.09
CA HIS A 153 -4.85 -4.74 8.50
C HIS A 153 -4.97 -5.65 9.71
N SER A 154 -4.47 -6.87 9.60
CA SER A 154 -4.30 -7.78 10.72
C SER A 154 -3.22 -8.79 10.41
N ALA A 155 -2.79 -9.53 11.43
CA ALA A 155 -1.88 -10.65 11.26
C ALA A 155 -2.43 -11.77 10.34
N THR A 156 -3.73 -11.73 10.00
CA THR A 156 -4.39 -12.69 9.09
C THR A 156 -4.71 -12.09 7.71
N THR A 157 -4.35 -10.83 7.46
CA THR A 157 -4.52 -10.22 6.15
C THR A 157 -3.62 -10.90 5.12
N THR A 158 -4.14 -11.10 3.92
CA THR A 158 -3.36 -11.40 2.72
C THR A 158 -3.83 -10.44 1.63
N MET A 159 -2.89 -9.99 0.81
CA MET A 159 -3.17 -9.06 -0.29
C MET A 159 -2.57 -9.59 -1.58
N THR A 160 -3.34 -9.55 -2.66
CA THR A 160 -2.86 -9.79 -4.01
C THR A 160 -3.06 -8.54 -4.83
N GLU A 161 -2.01 -8.03 -5.46
CA GLU A 161 -2.06 -6.90 -6.38
C GLU A 161 -1.76 -7.37 -7.81
N ARG A 162 -2.41 -6.72 -8.77
CA ARG A 162 -2.09 -6.83 -10.18
C ARG A 162 -1.84 -5.42 -10.71
N ILE A 163 -0.58 -5.08 -10.90
CA ILE A 163 -0.13 -3.78 -11.37
C ILE A 163 0.13 -3.85 -12.88
N SER A 164 -0.48 -2.94 -13.63
CA SER A 164 -0.30 -2.80 -15.08
C SER A 164 -0.18 -1.34 -15.49
N LEU A 165 0.30 -1.09 -16.71
CA LEU A 165 0.37 0.26 -17.28
C LEU A 165 -0.63 0.38 -18.43
N SER A 166 -1.18 1.59 -18.63
CA SER A 166 -1.88 1.97 -19.86
C SER A 166 -0.94 1.89 -21.07
N GLU A 167 -1.53 1.82 -22.27
CA GLU A 167 -0.78 1.71 -23.54
C GLU A 167 0.23 2.86 -23.75
N ASP A 168 -0.09 4.06 -23.27
CA ASP A 168 0.79 5.24 -23.31
C ASP A 168 1.77 5.33 -22.12
N GLY A 169 1.70 4.39 -21.17
CA GLY A 169 2.52 4.34 -19.97
C GLY A 169 2.29 5.47 -18.98
N GLN A 170 1.23 6.28 -19.15
CA GLN A 170 0.92 7.44 -18.32
C GLN A 170 0.03 7.12 -17.11
N MET A 171 -0.64 5.96 -17.13
CA MET A 171 -1.45 5.49 -16.01
C MET A 171 -0.96 4.13 -15.54
N LEU A 172 -0.73 4.02 -14.23
CA LEU A 172 -0.54 2.75 -13.53
C LEU A 172 -1.88 2.35 -12.94
N VAL A 173 -2.31 1.12 -13.22
CA VAL A 173 -3.53 0.52 -12.65
C VAL A 173 -3.11 -0.57 -11.68
N ASP A 174 -3.48 -0.40 -10.41
CA ASP A 174 -3.27 -1.38 -9.35
C ASP A 174 -4.61 -1.98 -8.92
N GLU A 175 -4.81 -3.26 -9.25
CA GLU A 175 -5.96 -4.04 -8.79
C GLU A 175 -5.58 -4.82 -7.53
N MET A 176 -6.03 -4.35 -6.37
CA MET A 176 -5.81 -4.99 -5.08
C MET A 176 -6.98 -5.91 -4.72
N THR A 177 -6.66 -7.09 -4.20
CA THR A 177 -7.61 -8.00 -3.57
C THR A 177 -7.13 -8.34 -2.17
N LEU A 178 -7.84 -7.88 -1.16
CA LEU A 178 -7.59 -8.19 0.24
C LEU A 178 -8.46 -9.35 0.71
N ARG A 179 -7.89 -10.21 1.55
CA ARG A 179 -8.62 -11.21 2.33
C ARG A 179 -8.17 -11.14 3.77
N ASP A 180 -9.13 -11.06 4.67
CA ASP A 180 -8.87 -11.07 6.10
C ASP A 180 -10.04 -11.79 6.81
N PRO A 181 -9.85 -13.03 7.25
CA PRO A 181 -10.93 -13.79 7.88
C PRO A 181 -11.36 -13.23 9.24
N ARG A 182 -10.57 -12.34 9.86
CA ARG A 182 -10.91 -11.69 11.13
C ARG A 182 -11.85 -10.51 10.91
N TYR A 183 -11.66 -9.72 9.85
CA TYR A 183 -12.41 -8.48 9.65
C TYR A 183 -13.34 -8.47 8.43
N LEU A 184 -13.15 -9.38 7.46
CA LEU A 184 -13.94 -9.45 6.24
C LEU A 184 -14.75 -10.74 6.14
N THR A 185 -15.94 -10.64 5.53
CA THR A 185 -16.83 -11.78 5.23
C THR A 185 -16.52 -12.43 3.88
N ASP A 186 -15.94 -11.69 2.94
CA ASP A 186 -15.46 -12.15 1.63
C ASP A 186 -14.23 -11.30 1.22
N SER A 187 -13.60 -11.60 0.09
CA SER A 187 -12.54 -10.79 -0.48
C SER A 187 -13.02 -9.36 -0.78
N TYR A 188 -12.16 -8.39 -0.49
CA TYR A 188 -12.38 -6.97 -0.76
C TYR A 188 -11.51 -6.54 -1.94
N LYS A 189 -12.13 -6.01 -2.99
CA LYS A 189 -11.42 -5.57 -4.20
C LYS A 189 -11.38 -4.06 -4.29
N ILE A 190 -10.20 -3.53 -4.57
CA ILE A 190 -9.94 -2.11 -4.75
C ILE A 190 -9.18 -1.94 -6.06
N VAL A 191 -9.56 -0.95 -6.87
CA VAL A 191 -8.78 -0.55 -8.03
C VAL A 191 -8.28 0.86 -7.80
N ARG A 192 -7.00 1.08 -8.08
CA ARG A 192 -6.36 2.40 -7.99
C ARG A 192 -5.65 2.73 -9.29
N HIS A 193 -5.81 3.97 -9.72
CA HIS A 193 -5.19 4.55 -10.89
C HIS A 193 -4.23 5.62 -10.42
N TYR A 194 -2.99 5.52 -10.86
CA TYR A 194 -1.97 6.51 -10.58
C TYR A 194 -1.48 7.12 -11.87
N LYS A 195 -1.49 8.43 -11.92
CA LYS A 195 -0.96 9.19 -13.03
C LYS A 195 0.54 9.37 -12.87
N ARG A 196 1.28 9.17 -13.96
CA ARG A 196 2.70 9.44 -14.01
C ARG A 196 2.95 10.94 -13.86
N LEU A 197 3.83 11.30 -12.94
CA LEU A 197 4.31 12.67 -12.78
C LEU A 197 5.47 12.97 -13.75
N PRO A 198 5.73 14.25 -14.08
CA PRO A 198 6.88 14.65 -14.90
C PRO A 198 8.21 14.05 -14.41
N GLU A 199 9.15 13.79 -15.32
CA GLU A 199 10.43 13.15 -14.99
C GLU A 199 11.31 13.96 -14.02
N ASP A 200 11.12 15.26 -13.94
CA ASP A 200 11.78 16.19 -13.03
C ASP A 200 11.04 16.38 -11.70
N SER A 201 10.00 15.59 -11.44
CA SER A 201 9.30 15.59 -10.15
C SER A 201 10.20 15.03 -9.06
N GLU A 202 10.19 15.67 -7.91
CA GLU A 202 10.98 15.28 -6.75
C GLU A 202 10.07 14.66 -5.70
N LEU A 203 10.55 13.60 -5.03
CA LEU A 203 9.88 13.05 -3.86
C LEU A 203 10.04 14.01 -2.68
N TRP A 204 8.94 14.46 -2.11
CA TRP A 204 8.94 15.35 -0.96
C TRP A 204 8.74 14.58 0.35
N GLU A 205 9.36 15.08 1.42
CA GLU A 205 9.03 14.61 2.76
C GLU A 205 7.68 15.23 3.14
N SER A 206 6.66 14.39 3.27
CA SER A 206 5.34 14.78 3.79
C SER A 206 5.18 14.24 5.22
N PRO A 207 5.92 14.77 6.21
CA PRO A 207 5.81 14.30 7.58
C PRO A 207 4.39 14.54 8.07
N CYS A 208 3.82 13.57 8.77
CA CYS A 208 2.54 13.77 9.44
C CYS A 208 2.70 14.86 10.51
N MET A 209 2.34 16.08 10.16
CA MET A 209 2.51 17.27 10.99
C MET A 209 1.36 17.38 11.98
N VAL A 210 1.68 17.39 13.28
CA VAL A 210 0.70 17.69 14.32
C VAL A 210 0.35 19.18 14.23
N GLY A 211 -0.83 19.53 13.69
CA GLY A 211 -1.39 20.89 13.82
C GLY A 211 -1.49 21.75 12.55
N TRP A 212 -1.67 21.17 11.37
CA TRP A 212 -1.83 21.90 10.08
C TRP A 212 -3.06 22.81 9.95
N LYS A 213 -3.86 23.01 11.00
CA LYS A 213 -5.14 23.70 10.86
C LYS A 213 -5.03 25.21 10.62
N ASP A 214 -3.85 25.82 10.77
CA ASP A 214 -3.72 27.29 10.81
C ASP A 214 -2.50 27.90 10.07
N ASP A 215 -1.81 27.19 9.16
CA ASP A 215 -0.72 27.82 8.37
C ASP A 215 -1.10 28.06 6.89
N PRO A 216 -1.47 29.30 6.51
CA PRO A 216 -1.79 29.65 5.12
C PRO A 216 -0.57 29.76 4.20
N THR A 217 0.65 29.46 4.68
CA THR A 217 1.89 29.51 3.89
C THR A 217 2.48 28.15 3.55
N ALA A 218 1.86 27.07 4.00
CA ALA A 218 2.24 25.74 3.58
C ALA A 218 1.70 25.49 2.15
N LEU A 219 2.65 25.36 1.22
CA LEU A 219 2.46 25.33 -0.23
C LEU A 219 1.71 24.08 -0.72
#